data_AF-A0A526QER0-F1
#
_entry.id   AF-A0A526QER0-F1
#
_cell.length_a   1.000
_cell.length_b   1.000
_cell.length_c   1.000
_cell.angle_alpha   90.00
_cell.angle_beta   90.00
_cell.angle_gamma   90.00
#
_symmetry.space_group_name_H-M   'P 1'
#
loop_
_entity.id
_entity.type
_entity.pdbx_description
1 polymer ?
#
loop_
_entity_poly.entity_id
_entity_poly.type
_entity_poly.pdbx_seq_one_letter_code
_entity_poly.pdbx_strand_id
1 'polypeptide(L)'
;LLTALPFSVSATLPAANKRAVPSHGFNLPGWFEREGGTAPAPAVLEKLRQTGFETIRLPVNGDLVADGNRAALRAIQRGVAELVGLGFAVLVDMHPSGDLRAAFERDPASAAERVVQAWTALRVVIADLPEDSVYPELLNEPPMERSDWLALREHLAATLRAKCPLHALVWGPARFQGIW
;
A
#
# COMPACT_ATOMS: atom_id res chain seq x y z
N LEU A 1 -47.18 -11.91 39.58
CA LEU A 1 -45.84 -12.31 39.08
C LEU A 1 -45.35 -11.23 38.12
N LEU A 2 -44.29 -10.50 38.48
CA LEU A 2 -43.60 -9.57 37.58
C LEU A 2 -42.55 -10.35 36.78
N THR A 3 -42.58 -10.26 35.45
CA THR A 3 -41.49 -10.73 34.58
C THR A 3 -40.81 -9.53 33.96
N ALA A 4 -39.64 -9.19 34.50
CA ALA A 4 -38.73 -8.22 33.90
C ALA A 4 -37.93 -8.90 32.77
N LEU A 5 -38.00 -8.36 31.57
CA LEU A 5 -37.15 -8.76 30.44
C LEU A 5 -35.79 -8.05 30.54
N PRO A 6 -34.66 -8.72 30.29
CA PRO A 6 -33.37 -8.07 30.30
C PRO A 6 -33.20 -7.24 29.02
N PHE A 7 -32.86 -5.96 29.19
CA PHE A 7 -32.33 -5.15 28.09
C PHE A 7 -30.89 -5.59 27.81
N SER A 8 -30.66 -6.19 26.65
CA SER A 8 -29.32 -6.38 26.12
C SER A 8 -28.78 -5.03 25.64
N VAL A 9 -27.80 -4.48 26.35
CA VAL A 9 -27.04 -3.32 25.88
C VAL A 9 -26.05 -3.85 24.84
N SER A 10 -26.35 -3.66 23.56
CA SER A 10 -25.32 -3.74 22.52
C SER A 10 -24.34 -2.59 22.75
N ALA A 11 -23.16 -2.92 23.26
CA ALA A 11 -22.04 -1.98 23.28
C ALA A 11 -21.63 -1.73 21.83
N THR A 12 -22.06 -0.60 21.26
CA THR A 12 -21.51 -0.08 20.01
C THR A 12 -20.06 0.30 20.32
N LEU A 13 -19.10 -0.49 19.83
CA LEU A 13 -17.70 -0.09 19.85
C LEU A 13 -17.60 1.27 19.16
N PRO A 14 -16.93 2.28 19.76
CA PRO A 14 -16.71 3.54 19.06
C PRO A 14 -16.00 3.21 17.75
N ALA A 15 -16.53 3.73 16.64
CA ALA A 15 -15.85 3.64 15.36
C ALA A 15 -14.43 4.16 15.60
N ALA A 16 -13.43 3.28 15.48
CA ALA A 16 -12.03 3.68 15.54
C ALA A 16 -11.88 4.91 14.65
N ASN A 17 -11.35 5.99 15.21
CA ASN A 17 -11.25 7.27 14.55
C ASN A 17 -10.27 7.10 13.38
N LYS A 18 -10.78 6.59 12.24
CA LYS A 18 -9.97 6.30 11.07
C LYS A 18 -9.26 7.60 10.72
N ARG A 19 -7.93 7.53 10.63
CA ARG A 19 -7.13 8.68 10.21
C ARG A 19 -7.76 9.25 8.95
N ALA A 20 -7.87 10.58 8.89
CA ALA A 20 -8.38 11.26 7.71
C ALA A 20 -7.61 10.80 6.46
N VAL A 21 -8.26 10.89 5.29
CA VAL A 21 -7.63 10.57 4.02
C VAL A 21 -6.24 11.23 3.95
N PRO A 22 -5.17 10.46 3.65
CA PRO A 22 -3.81 11.00 3.65
C PRO A 22 -3.71 12.27 2.79
N SER A 23 -3.16 13.32 3.35
CA SER A 23 -3.00 14.64 2.71
C SER A 23 -1.59 15.19 2.96
N HIS A 24 -1.23 16.29 2.30
CA HIS A 24 0.08 16.96 2.45
C HIS A 24 1.26 15.97 2.37
N GLY A 25 1.36 15.27 1.24
CA GLY A 25 2.32 14.18 1.06
C GLY A 25 3.45 14.49 0.10
N PHE A 26 4.46 13.62 0.11
CA PHE A 26 5.55 13.60 -0.86
C PHE A 26 5.87 12.16 -1.30
N ASN A 27 6.49 12.00 -2.46
CA ASN A 27 7.00 10.70 -2.92
C ASN A 27 8.40 10.47 -2.34
N LEU A 28 8.68 9.23 -1.93
CA LEU A 28 9.99 8.79 -1.45
C LEU A 28 10.61 7.75 -2.41
N PRO A 29 11.04 8.17 -3.62
CA PRO A 29 11.67 7.27 -4.58
C PRO A 29 13.08 6.87 -4.13
N GLY A 30 13.66 5.91 -4.83
CA GLY A 30 15.06 5.49 -4.70
C GLY A 30 15.39 4.53 -3.55
N TRP A 31 14.38 4.09 -2.80
CA TRP A 31 14.57 3.15 -1.69
C TRP A 31 14.12 1.71 -2.02
N PHE A 32 12.82 1.45 -2.14
CA PHE A 32 12.30 0.09 -2.37
C PHE A 32 11.85 -0.17 -3.82
N GLU A 33 12.17 0.73 -4.74
CA GLU A 33 11.91 0.55 -6.18
C GLU A 33 13.06 -0.14 -6.94
N ARG A 34 14.18 -0.43 -6.26
CA ARG A 34 15.37 -1.10 -6.83
C ARG A 34 16.19 -1.82 -5.76
N GLU A 35 16.98 -2.81 -6.18
CA GLU A 35 17.99 -3.43 -5.31
C GLU A 35 19.03 -2.40 -4.87
N GLY A 36 19.49 -2.51 -3.62
CA GLY A 36 20.49 -1.60 -3.06
C GLY A 36 20.03 -0.14 -2.92
N GLY A 37 18.71 0.13 -2.97
CA GLY A 37 18.18 1.46 -2.75
C GLY A 37 18.51 2.01 -1.36
N THR A 38 18.48 3.33 -1.24
CA THR A 38 19.02 4.05 -0.07
C THR A 38 17.89 4.65 0.73
N ALA A 39 17.84 4.32 2.03
CA ALA A 39 16.90 4.95 2.95
C ALA A 39 17.21 6.45 3.09
N PRO A 40 16.21 7.33 3.21
CA PRO A 40 16.44 8.72 3.55
C PRO A 40 17.08 8.83 4.95
N ALA A 41 17.89 9.86 5.17
CA ALA A 41 18.43 10.13 6.49
C ALA A 41 17.30 10.47 7.49
N PRO A 42 17.28 9.91 8.71
CA PRO A 42 16.22 10.17 9.69
C PRO A 42 15.95 11.66 9.96
N ALA A 43 17.02 12.47 10.07
CA ALA A 43 16.91 13.91 10.29
C ALA A 43 16.14 14.65 9.17
N VAL A 44 16.20 14.15 7.92
CA VAL A 44 15.44 14.73 6.80
C VAL A 44 13.95 14.41 6.96
N LEU A 45 13.61 13.17 7.33
CA LEU A 45 12.23 12.76 7.55
C LEU A 45 11.60 13.52 8.74
N GLU A 46 12.33 13.65 9.85
CA GLU A 46 11.91 14.45 11.01
C GLU A 46 11.65 15.91 10.62
N LYS A 47 12.55 16.49 9.81
CA LYS A 47 12.39 17.87 9.35
C LYS A 47 11.14 18.03 8.47
N LEU A 48 10.89 17.11 7.53
CA LEU A 48 9.70 17.12 6.69
C LEU A 48 8.42 17.01 7.53
N ARG A 49 8.42 16.13 8.53
CA ARG A 49 7.30 15.98 9.48
C ARG A 49 7.01 17.27 10.23
N GLN A 50 8.05 17.94 10.73
CA GLN A 50 7.95 19.23 11.44
C GLN A 50 7.47 20.38 10.53
N THR A 51 7.73 20.32 9.22
CA THR A 51 7.25 21.31 8.25
C THR A 51 5.81 21.10 7.79
N GLY A 52 5.13 20.06 8.30
CA GLY A 52 3.71 19.82 8.02
C GLY A 52 3.43 18.76 6.96
N PHE A 53 4.43 18.02 6.46
CA PHE A 53 4.16 16.83 5.68
C PHE A 53 3.61 15.71 6.57
N GLU A 54 2.56 15.04 6.11
CA GLU A 54 1.85 14.02 6.89
C GLU A 54 1.85 12.65 6.22
N THR A 55 2.10 12.61 4.91
CA THR A 55 1.96 11.40 4.10
C THR A 55 3.21 11.13 3.27
N ILE A 56 3.62 9.87 3.17
CA ILE A 56 4.68 9.41 2.27
C ILE A 56 4.05 8.45 1.27
N ARG A 57 4.25 8.71 -0.03
CA ARG A 57 4.04 7.72 -1.07
C ARG A 57 5.36 7.02 -1.33
N LEU A 58 5.40 5.72 -1.06
CA LEU A 58 6.59 4.89 -1.06
C LEU A 58 6.52 3.88 -2.22
N PRO A 59 7.20 4.16 -3.34
CA PRO A 59 7.33 3.21 -4.44
C PRO A 59 8.00 1.90 -3.99
N VAL A 60 7.37 0.79 -4.30
CA VAL A 60 7.88 -0.57 -4.12
C VAL A 60 7.81 -1.29 -5.46
N ASN A 61 8.95 -1.78 -5.94
CA ASN A 61 8.96 -2.60 -7.14
C ASN A 61 8.58 -4.04 -6.78
N GLY A 62 7.53 -4.56 -7.41
CA GLY A 62 7.06 -5.93 -7.21
C GLY A 62 8.12 -7.00 -7.46
N ASP A 63 9.12 -6.72 -8.31
CA ASP A 63 10.19 -7.67 -8.64
C ASP A 63 11.08 -8.02 -7.46
N LEU A 64 11.21 -7.11 -6.48
CA LEU A 64 12.00 -7.37 -5.28
C LEU A 64 11.35 -8.40 -4.35
N VAL A 65 10.07 -8.70 -4.55
CA VAL A 65 9.24 -9.45 -3.61
C VAL A 65 8.38 -10.54 -4.26
N ALA A 66 8.26 -10.58 -5.59
CA ALA A 66 7.41 -11.53 -6.31
C ALA A 66 7.81 -12.99 -6.08
N ASP A 67 9.10 -13.26 -5.87
CA ASP A 67 9.64 -14.58 -5.52
C ASP A 67 9.49 -14.94 -4.03
N GLY A 68 8.92 -14.05 -3.22
CA GLY A 68 8.80 -14.22 -1.78
C GLY A 68 10.09 -14.00 -0.99
N ASN A 69 11.05 -13.22 -1.53
CA ASN A 69 12.30 -12.88 -0.86
C ASN A 69 12.05 -12.31 0.56
N ARG A 70 12.32 -13.15 1.56
CA ARG A 70 12.04 -12.83 2.97
C ARG A 70 12.88 -11.68 3.51
N ALA A 71 14.08 -11.46 2.97
CA ALA A 71 14.93 -10.37 3.40
C ALA A 71 14.37 -9.03 2.91
N ALA A 72 13.96 -8.96 1.64
CA ALA A 72 13.32 -7.78 1.04
C ALA A 72 11.99 -7.45 1.74
N LEU A 73 11.11 -8.45 1.93
CA LEU A 73 9.83 -8.26 2.63
C LEU A 73 10.01 -7.69 4.04
N ARG A 74 10.96 -8.22 4.81
CA ARG A 74 11.26 -7.69 6.16
C ARG A 74 11.88 -6.30 6.12
N ALA A 75 12.70 -5.98 5.12
CA ALA A 75 13.27 -4.65 4.96
C ALA A 75 12.17 -3.61 4.69
N ILE A 76 11.23 -3.93 3.79
CA ILE A 76 10.06 -3.09 3.50
C ILE A 76 9.21 -2.92 4.77
N GLN A 77 8.90 -4.01 5.48
CA GLN A 77 8.11 -3.94 6.71
C GLN A 77 8.74 -3.00 7.75
N ARG A 78 10.05 -3.13 8.00
CA ARG A 78 10.77 -2.27 8.94
C ARG A 78 10.78 -0.81 8.47
N GLY A 79 11.08 -0.57 7.19
CA GLY A 79 11.07 0.77 6.63
C GLY A 79 9.71 1.44 6.78
N VAL A 80 8.62 0.75 6.45
CA VAL A 80 7.27 1.30 6.64
C VAL A 80 6.96 1.55 8.11
N ALA A 81 7.32 0.62 9.01
CA ALA A 81 7.11 0.80 10.45
C ALA A 81 7.89 2.00 11.01
N GLU A 82 9.13 2.24 10.54
CA GLU A 82 9.93 3.41 10.92
C GLU A 82 9.27 4.72 10.45
N LEU A 83 8.79 4.77 9.20
CA LEU A 83 8.07 5.94 8.67
C LEU A 83 6.79 6.22 9.47
N VAL A 84 6.01 5.17 9.80
CA VAL A 84 4.82 5.29 10.64
C VAL A 84 5.18 5.75 12.06
N GLY A 85 6.29 5.25 12.62
CA GLY A 85 6.80 5.66 13.93
C GLY A 85 7.18 7.15 14.00
N LEU A 86 7.59 7.74 12.88
CA LEU A 86 7.80 9.19 12.73
C LEU A 86 6.49 9.98 12.55
N GLY A 87 5.34 9.30 12.56
CA GLY A 87 4.01 9.89 12.50
C GLY A 87 3.47 10.10 11.08
N PHE A 88 4.10 9.54 10.06
CA PHE A 88 3.59 9.59 8.68
C PHE A 88 2.49 8.55 8.46
N ALA A 89 1.50 8.89 7.62
CA ALA A 89 0.77 7.88 6.86
C ALA A 89 1.63 7.43 5.68
N VAL A 90 1.59 6.15 5.32
CA VAL A 90 2.42 5.58 4.26
C VAL A 90 1.55 4.90 3.21
N LEU A 91 1.57 5.42 1.99
CA LEU A 91 1.05 4.74 0.80
C LEU A 91 2.14 3.82 0.27
N VAL A 92 1.89 2.51 0.29
CA VAL A 92 2.79 1.51 -0.30
C VAL A 92 2.38 1.32 -1.75
N ASP A 93 3.11 2.00 -2.64
CA ASP A 93 2.80 2.09 -4.07
C ASP A 93 3.45 0.93 -4.84
N MET A 94 2.64 0.00 -5.34
CA MET A 94 3.12 -1.01 -6.28
C MET A 94 3.53 -0.32 -7.58
N HIS A 95 4.83 -0.11 -7.73
CA HIS A 95 5.39 0.77 -8.75
C HIS A 95 6.14 -0.06 -9.80
N PRO A 96 5.59 -0.20 -11.03
CA PRO A 96 6.31 -0.84 -12.12
C PRO A 96 7.57 -0.05 -12.49
N SER A 97 8.74 -0.57 -12.12
CA SER A 97 10.05 -0.05 -12.54
C SER A 97 10.91 -1.17 -13.13
N GLY A 98 11.94 -0.81 -13.88
CA GLY A 98 12.88 -1.78 -14.48
C GLY A 98 12.18 -2.89 -15.27
N ASP A 99 12.45 -4.14 -14.89
CA ASP A 99 11.95 -5.34 -15.57
C ASP A 99 10.44 -5.52 -15.47
N LEU A 100 9.79 -5.05 -14.40
CA LEU A 100 8.33 -5.07 -14.29
C LEU A 100 7.69 -4.15 -15.33
N ARG A 101 8.23 -2.93 -15.48
CA ARG A 101 7.78 -1.99 -16.51
C ARG A 101 8.02 -2.57 -17.92
N ALA A 102 9.21 -3.08 -18.18
CA ALA A 102 9.54 -3.68 -19.48
C ALA A 102 8.71 -4.94 -19.79
N ALA A 103 8.22 -5.66 -18.78
CA ALA A 103 7.27 -6.75 -19.00
C ALA A 103 5.88 -6.25 -19.34
N PHE A 104 5.39 -5.18 -18.70
CA PHE A 104 4.11 -4.59 -19.08
C PHE A 104 4.11 -4.11 -20.55
N GLU A 105 5.23 -3.60 -21.04
CA GLU A 105 5.36 -3.20 -22.45
C GLU A 105 5.35 -4.40 -23.43
N ARG A 106 5.78 -5.59 -22.98
CA ARG A 106 5.85 -6.80 -23.83
C ARG A 106 4.60 -7.66 -23.75
N ASP A 107 4.11 -7.91 -22.54
CA ASP A 107 2.97 -8.77 -22.23
C ASP A 107 2.29 -8.27 -20.93
N PRO A 108 1.29 -7.38 -21.06
CA PRO A 108 0.56 -6.84 -19.91
C PRO A 108 -0.10 -7.90 -19.04
N ALA A 109 -0.55 -9.02 -19.61
CA ALA A 109 -1.24 -10.07 -18.88
C ALA A 109 -0.25 -10.85 -18.00
N SER A 110 0.89 -11.25 -18.56
CA SER A 110 1.95 -11.90 -17.77
C SER A 110 2.53 -10.97 -16.70
N ALA A 111 2.69 -9.67 -17.01
CA ALA A 111 3.14 -8.70 -16.03
C ALA A 111 2.14 -8.47 -14.88
N ALA A 112 0.83 -8.53 -15.16
CA ALA A 112 -0.20 -8.47 -14.14
C ALA A 112 -0.09 -9.61 -13.12
N GLU A 113 0.21 -10.84 -13.57
CA GLU A 113 0.43 -11.98 -12.67
C GLU A 113 1.60 -11.75 -11.71
N ARG A 114 2.68 -11.09 -12.17
CA ARG A 114 3.81 -10.71 -11.30
C ARG A 114 3.37 -9.74 -10.20
N VAL A 115 2.48 -8.79 -10.52
CA VAL A 115 1.90 -7.87 -9.53
C VAL A 115 1.07 -8.63 -8.49
N VAL A 116 0.28 -9.61 -8.92
CA VAL A 116 -0.50 -10.48 -8.02
C VAL A 116 0.41 -11.28 -7.09
N GLN A 117 1.49 -11.85 -7.62
CA GLN A 117 2.50 -12.59 -6.85
C GLN A 117 3.18 -11.69 -5.81
N ALA A 118 3.61 -10.49 -6.22
CA ALA A 118 4.21 -9.50 -5.34
C ALA A 118 3.26 -9.09 -4.20
N TRP A 119 1.98 -8.82 -4.51
CA TRP A 119 0.99 -8.50 -3.48
C TRP A 119 0.65 -9.69 -2.57
N THR A 120 0.67 -10.90 -3.10
CA THR A 120 0.50 -12.13 -2.31
C THR A 120 1.61 -12.29 -1.27
N ALA A 121 2.83 -11.91 -1.60
CA ALA A 121 3.95 -11.88 -0.67
C ALA A 121 3.87 -10.69 0.30
N LEU A 122 3.64 -9.47 -0.21
CA LEU A 122 3.60 -8.24 0.59
C LEU A 122 2.47 -8.22 1.61
N ARG A 123 1.27 -8.73 1.28
CA ARG A 123 0.13 -8.75 2.22
C ARG A 123 0.49 -9.45 3.54
N VAL A 124 1.46 -10.36 3.52
CA VAL A 124 1.92 -11.05 4.72
C VAL A 124 2.52 -10.07 5.72
N VAL A 125 3.36 -9.14 5.27
CA VAL A 125 4.00 -8.15 6.15
C VAL A 125 3.14 -6.89 6.36
N ILE A 126 2.33 -6.52 5.37
CA ILE A 126 1.39 -5.38 5.50
C ILE A 126 0.34 -5.65 6.58
N ALA A 127 -0.15 -6.89 6.70
CA ALA A 127 -1.15 -7.25 7.72
C ALA A 127 -0.68 -7.00 9.17
N ASP A 128 0.63 -6.91 9.40
CA ASP A 128 1.21 -6.65 10.73
C ASP A 128 1.43 -5.14 10.99
N LEU A 129 1.09 -4.28 10.02
CA LEU A 129 1.26 -2.83 10.13
C LEU A 129 -0.07 -2.13 10.49
N PRO A 130 -0.04 -0.90 11.03
CA PRO A 130 -1.26 -0.20 11.43
C PRO A 130 -2.15 0.17 10.25
N GLU A 131 -3.34 -0.42 10.21
CA GLU A 131 -4.35 -0.27 9.14
C GLU A 131 -4.90 1.15 8.94
N ASP A 132 -4.73 2.03 9.94
CA ASP A 132 -5.10 3.44 9.90
C ASP A 132 -3.96 4.35 9.38
N SER A 133 -2.77 3.80 9.21
CA SER A 133 -1.56 4.53 8.83
C SER A 133 -0.87 3.97 7.59
N VAL A 134 -1.21 2.75 7.15
CA VAL A 134 -0.64 2.12 5.96
C VAL A 134 -1.73 1.86 4.91
N TYR A 135 -1.46 2.31 3.69
CA TYR A 135 -2.41 2.35 2.59
C TYR A 135 -1.81 1.64 1.36
N PRO A 136 -2.17 0.37 1.08
CA PRO A 136 -1.71 -0.29 -0.13
C PRO A 136 -2.30 0.38 -1.39
N GLU A 137 -1.44 0.87 -2.28
CA GLU A 137 -1.82 1.41 -3.58
C GLU A 137 -1.58 0.35 -4.66
N LEU A 138 -2.68 -0.12 -5.27
CA LEU A 138 -2.72 -1.41 -5.96
C LEU A 138 -1.77 -1.52 -7.15
N LEU A 139 -1.66 -0.47 -7.95
CA LEU A 139 -0.75 -0.39 -9.10
C LEU A 139 -0.63 1.07 -9.57
N ASN A 140 0.61 1.58 -9.62
CA ASN A 140 0.90 2.87 -10.24
C ASN A 140 0.64 2.83 -11.74
N GLU A 141 -0.06 3.85 -12.25
CA GLU A 141 -0.31 4.09 -13.69
C GLU A 141 -0.57 2.81 -14.51
N PRO A 142 -1.67 2.07 -14.24
CA PRO A 142 -1.92 0.78 -14.86
C PRO A 142 -1.81 0.84 -16.40
N PRO A 143 -0.80 0.18 -17.02
CA PRO A 143 -0.48 0.35 -18.44
C PRO A 143 -1.32 -0.60 -19.31
N MET A 144 -2.62 -0.65 -19.06
CA MET A 144 -3.58 -1.55 -19.73
C MET A 144 -4.90 -0.84 -19.98
N GLU A 145 -5.77 -1.45 -20.78
CA GLU A 145 -7.11 -0.91 -21.02
C GLU A 145 -7.95 -0.92 -19.74
N ARG A 146 -8.96 -0.04 -19.69
CA ARG A 146 -9.80 0.13 -18.50
C ARG A 146 -10.48 -1.18 -18.06
N SER A 147 -10.93 -2.00 -19.01
CA SER A 147 -11.58 -3.29 -18.69
C SER A 147 -10.63 -4.23 -17.95
N ASP A 148 -9.40 -4.35 -18.47
CA ASP A 148 -8.39 -5.25 -17.94
C ASP A 148 -7.89 -4.75 -16.59
N TRP A 149 -7.74 -3.42 -16.45
CA TRP A 149 -7.43 -2.81 -15.16
C TRP A 149 -8.51 -3.08 -14.12
N LEU A 150 -9.80 -2.90 -14.45
CA LEU A 150 -10.87 -3.14 -13.48
C LEU A 150 -10.91 -4.60 -13.03
N ALA A 151 -10.70 -5.56 -13.95
CA ALA A 151 -10.60 -6.97 -13.62
C ALA A 151 -9.40 -7.26 -12.69
N LEU A 152 -8.22 -6.76 -13.03
CA LEU A 152 -7.01 -6.91 -12.21
C LEU A 152 -7.19 -6.24 -10.84
N ARG A 153 -7.75 -5.03 -10.78
CA ARG A 153 -8.01 -4.29 -9.54
C ARG A 153 -8.86 -5.10 -8.57
N GLU A 154 -9.96 -5.68 -9.03
CA GLU A 154 -10.81 -6.53 -8.19
C GLU A 154 -10.04 -7.74 -7.65
N HIS A 155 -9.22 -8.37 -8.51
CA HIS A 155 -8.40 -9.50 -8.11
C HIS A 155 -7.33 -9.12 -7.07
N LEU A 156 -6.66 -7.98 -7.25
CA LEU A 156 -5.69 -7.44 -6.28
C LEU A 156 -6.37 -7.04 -4.96
N ALA A 157 -7.54 -6.41 -5.02
CA ALA A 157 -8.30 -6.04 -3.84
C ALA A 157 -8.72 -7.30 -3.05
N ALA A 158 -9.23 -8.34 -3.71
CA ALA A 158 -9.54 -9.61 -3.06
C ALA A 158 -8.29 -10.27 -2.46
N THR A 159 -7.17 -10.26 -3.18
CA THR A 159 -5.88 -10.78 -2.72
C THR A 159 -5.42 -10.09 -1.43
N LEU A 160 -5.49 -8.77 -1.36
CA LEU A 160 -5.15 -8.02 -0.15
C LEU A 160 -6.16 -8.24 0.97
N ARG A 161 -7.47 -8.18 0.69
CA ARG A 161 -8.53 -8.34 1.69
C ARG A 161 -8.48 -9.68 2.44
N ALA A 162 -7.96 -10.73 1.81
CA ALA A 162 -7.77 -12.02 2.45
C ALA A 162 -6.86 -11.98 3.70
N LYS A 163 -5.93 -11.01 3.81
CA LYS A 163 -5.05 -10.85 4.98
C LYS A 163 -5.03 -9.44 5.59
N CYS A 164 -5.44 -8.43 4.81
CA CYS A 164 -5.49 -7.02 5.18
C CYS A 164 -6.95 -6.50 5.07
N PRO A 165 -7.91 -7.05 5.85
CA PRO A 165 -9.33 -6.73 5.69
C PRO A 165 -9.66 -5.27 6.02
N LEU A 166 -8.90 -4.64 6.93
CA LEU A 166 -9.20 -3.31 7.47
C LEU A 166 -8.40 -2.18 6.83
N HIS A 167 -7.34 -2.48 6.09
CA HIS A 167 -6.51 -1.47 5.43
C HIS A 167 -7.30 -0.76 4.32
N ALA A 168 -7.23 0.58 4.26
CA ALA A 168 -7.77 1.31 3.11
C ALA A 168 -6.91 1.05 1.88
N LEU A 169 -7.55 0.63 0.77
CA LEU A 169 -6.86 0.39 -0.50
C LEU A 169 -6.97 1.64 -1.38
N VAL A 170 -5.88 1.99 -2.05
CA VAL A 170 -5.80 3.12 -2.97
C VAL A 170 -5.64 2.59 -4.40
N TRP A 171 -6.32 3.20 -5.36
CA TRP A 171 -6.13 2.88 -6.77
C TRP A 171 -6.47 4.07 -7.66
N GLY A 172 -5.75 4.20 -8.79
CA GLY A 172 -6.02 5.21 -9.81
C GLY A 172 -6.83 4.68 -11.00
N PRO A 173 -7.19 5.55 -11.95
CA PRO A 173 -7.70 5.13 -13.26
C PRO A 173 -6.62 4.42 -14.10
N ALA A 174 -7.06 3.65 -15.10
CA ALA A 174 -6.17 3.06 -16.10
C ALA A 174 -5.64 4.12 -17.06
N ARG A 175 -4.36 4.00 -17.45
CA ARG A 175 -3.60 4.92 -18.30
C ARG A 175 -3.51 6.35 -17.76
N PHE A 176 -2.30 6.93 -17.85
CA PHE A 176 -1.85 8.26 -17.41
C PHE A 176 -2.92 9.20 -16.82
N GLN A 177 -2.67 9.66 -15.60
CA GLN A 177 -3.48 10.71 -14.97
C GLN A 177 -3.15 12.06 -15.62
N GLY A 178 -4.16 12.74 -16.17
CA GLY A 178 -4.07 14.11 -16.65
C GLY A 178 -4.73 15.08 -15.69
N ILE A 179 -4.20 16.30 -15.62
CA ILE A 179 -4.95 17.45 -15.11
C ILE A 179 -5.61 18.08 -16.33
N TRP A 180 -6.95 18.14 -16.33
CA TRP A 180 -7.77 18.76 -17.38
C TRP A 180 -8.42 20.02 -16.83
#